data_AF-A0A0N4WMU9-F1
#
_entry.id   AF-A0A0N4WMU9-F1
#
_cell.length_a   1.000
_cell.length_b   1.000
_cell.length_c   1.000
_cell.angle_alpha   90.00
_cell.angle_beta   90.00
_cell.angle_gamma   90.00
#
_symmetry.space_group_name_H-M   'P 1'
#
loop_
_entity.id
_entity.type
_entity.pdbx_description
1 polymer ?
#
loop_
_entity_poly.entity_id
_entity_poly.type
_entity_poly.pdbx_seq_one_letter_code
_entity_poly.pdbx_strand_id
1 'polypeptide(L)'
;MIAVTLTPSTCTFPLHRLATYEVVSASSGVNVSAAMRFCEPPVPFESRAQLAEIVCSFLPVHPDEGISPLAVFQLPQVDKAWLTDRLARFHKFQRDPVGSKKRLSKICNVACSALAAVHAMGDDKQTHGVFATILTPVWYPLRIQFILLDMASEAVWAPERHVIMWIPGTECVFLVTRSVNSRLEQHGHMLEEQRTCDICVRLDKSTAAANPVYDQVSRSNIFGNLRPKVMGDHVANLFYANQAICTSDEPYLRNSPPSLTLTPDQEDAVRIGSGLLPLVAIQAAYGTGKTLVGSLIAALASVNFSNIIVVTTSTNAAVAQFTETLLSLNFAHLNIVRHISDTAAADNQIPTPVDLGKILRTLGNDYQKQLSHEEFQTCYQFHEYREILQNYLDHPELIPNMSDEDQEENEIASVMCHKPQNAR
;
A
#
# COMPACT_ATOMS: atom_id res chain seq x y z
N MET A 1 14.28 -1.56 -10.51
CA MET A 1 15.28 -2.63 -10.34
C MET A 1 14.83 -3.73 -9.38
N ILE A 2 14.21 -4.80 -9.91
CA ILE A 2 14.02 -6.03 -9.14
C ILE A 2 15.43 -6.60 -8.99
N ALA A 3 15.86 -6.90 -7.77
CA ALA A 3 17.11 -7.61 -7.57
C ALA A 3 16.87 -9.08 -7.94
N VAL A 4 17.15 -9.42 -9.21
CA VAL A 4 17.16 -10.79 -9.69
C VAL A 4 18.61 -11.19 -9.86
N THR A 5 19.03 -12.26 -9.20
CA THR A 5 20.31 -12.90 -9.52
C THR A 5 20.17 -13.51 -10.92
N LEU A 6 20.82 -12.88 -11.90
CA LEU A 6 20.84 -13.37 -13.27
C LEU A 6 21.89 -14.47 -13.38
N THR A 7 21.47 -15.68 -13.71
CA THR A 7 22.38 -16.75 -14.12
C THR A 7 22.60 -16.69 -15.63
N PRO A 8 23.76 -17.12 -16.17
CA PRO A 8 23.98 -17.19 -17.61
C PRO A 8 22.90 -17.96 -18.37
N SER A 9 22.27 -18.95 -17.73
CA SER A 9 21.17 -19.75 -18.30
C SER A 9 19.88 -18.96 -18.54
N THR A 10 19.67 -17.84 -17.85
CA THR A 10 18.47 -16.99 -17.99
C THR A 10 18.66 -15.83 -18.97
N CYS A 11 19.89 -15.54 -19.38
CA CYS A 11 20.22 -14.42 -20.27
C CYS A 11 20.51 -14.91 -21.68
N THR A 12 19.92 -14.25 -22.68
CA THR A 12 20.22 -14.53 -24.10
C THR A 12 21.54 -13.88 -24.57
N PHE A 13 22.36 -13.40 -23.63
CA PHE A 13 23.60 -12.68 -23.90
C PHE A 13 24.62 -12.92 -22.77
N PRO A 14 25.92 -12.77 -23.04
CA PRO A 14 26.95 -12.96 -22.01
C PRO A 14 26.89 -11.88 -20.92
N LEU A 15 26.82 -12.29 -19.64
CA LEU A 15 26.70 -11.38 -18.49
C LEU A 15 27.87 -10.39 -18.37
N HIS A 16 29.09 -10.76 -18.77
CA HIS A 16 30.26 -9.87 -18.74
C HIS A 16 30.13 -8.65 -19.67
N ARG A 17 29.13 -8.63 -20.55
CA ARG A 17 28.85 -7.47 -21.42
C ARG A 17 27.93 -6.43 -20.79
N LEU A 18 27.39 -6.70 -19.60
CA LEU A 18 26.55 -5.73 -18.89
C LEU A 18 27.41 -4.74 -18.11
N ALA A 19 27.12 -3.45 -18.30
CA ALA A 19 27.65 -2.41 -17.43
C ALA A 19 26.85 -2.36 -16.11
N THR A 20 27.48 -1.85 -15.05
CA THR A 20 26.77 -1.53 -13.80
C THR A 20 25.63 -0.55 -14.10
N TYR A 21 24.44 -0.83 -13.55
CA TYR A 21 23.20 -0.06 -13.76
C TYR A 21 22.62 -0.11 -15.18
N GLU A 22 23.07 -1.04 -16.03
CA GLU A 22 22.44 -1.24 -17.34
C GLU A 22 21.00 -1.78 -17.21
N VAL A 23 20.08 -1.18 -17.96
CA VAL A 23 18.67 -1.61 -18.01
C VAL A 23 18.54 -2.75 -19.01
N VAL A 24 17.95 -3.87 -18.57
CA VAL A 24 17.67 -5.05 -19.38
C VAL A 24 16.17 -5.27 -19.50
N SER A 25 15.74 -5.99 -20.54
CA SER A 25 14.35 -6.41 -20.71
C SER A 25 14.19 -7.82 -20.17
N ALA A 26 13.09 -8.11 -19.48
CA ALA A 26 12.75 -9.45 -19.04
C ALA A 26 11.35 -9.81 -19.56
N SER A 27 11.19 -11.01 -20.12
CA SER A 27 9.89 -11.55 -20.47
C SER A 27 9.61 -12.79 -19.64
N SER A 28 8.40 -12.89 -19.12
CA SER A 28 7.96 -14.16 -18.57
C SER A 28 7.83 -15.18 -19.70
N GLY A 29 8.46 -16.35 -19.59
CA GLY A 29 8.15 -17.50 -20.41
C GLY A 29 6.70 -17.94 -20.20
N VAL A 30 6.16 -18.70 -21.16
CA VAL A 30 4.84 -19.33 -21.00
C VAL A 30 4.94 -20.30 -19.82
N ASN A 31 4.13 -20.07 -18.78
CA ASN A 31 4.11 -20.90 -17.57
C ASN A 31 3.91 -22.38 -17.95
N VAL A 32 4.93 -23.21 -17.76
CA VAL A 32 4.78 -24.66 -17.63
C VAL A 32 4.90 -25.00 -16.13
N SER A 33 4.09 -24.35 -15.30
CA SER A 33 3.89 -24.81 -13.93
C SER A 33 2.77 -25.85 -13.96
N ALA A 34 3.15 -27.11 -14.11
CA ALA A 34 2.23 -28.23 -13.94
C ALA A 34 2.34 -28.71 -12.48
N ALA A 35 1.31 -28.43 -11.67
CA ALA A 35 1.13 -29.08 -10.39
C ALA A 35 0.27 -30.32 -10.59
N MET A 36 0.85 -31.52 -10.40
CA MET A 36 0.13 -32.79 -10.47
C MET A 36 -0.07 -33.30 -9.04
N ARG A 37 -1.33 -33.38 -8.59
CA ARG A 37 -1.71 -33.99 -7.31
C ARG A 37 -2.30 -35.36 -7.59
N PHE A 38 -1.67 -36.42 -7.09
CA PHE A 38 -2.24 -37.76 -7.12
C PHE A 38 -3.06 -37.95 -5.84
N CYS A 39 -4.36 -38.23 -5.99
CA CYS A 39 -5.26 -38.36 -4.85
C CYS A 39 -5.10 -39.68 -4.08
N GLU A 40 -4.34 -40.66 -4.60
CA GLU A 40 -4.09 -41.95 -3.95
C GLU A 40 -2.66 -42.45 -4.27
N PRO A 41 -2.01 -43.23 -3.38
CA PRO A 41 -0.70 -43.81 -3.67
C PRO A 41 -0.83 -44.88 -4.75
N PRO A 42 0.03 -44.93 -5.79
CA PRO A 42 0.09 -46.09 -6.69
C PRO A 42 0.61 -47.28 -5.86
N VAL A 43 -0.21 -48.31 -5.65
CA VAL A 43 0.13 -49.38 -4.69
C VAL A 43 1.05 -50.49 -5.26
N PRO A 44 1.30 -50.63 -6.59
CA PRO A 44 2.45 -51.41 -7.09
C PRO A 44 3.67 -50.55 -7.49
N PHE A 45 4.88 -51.01 -7.17
CA PHE A 45 6.15 -50.36 -7.53
C PHE A 45 6.34 -50.15 -9.04
N GLU A 46 5.91 -51.12 -9.85
CA GLU A 46 5.98 -51.06 -11.32
C GLU A 46 5.12 -49.92 -11.89
N SER A 47 3.93 -49.69 -11.32
CA SER A 47 3.05 -48.58 -11.71
C SER A 47 3.63 -47.22 -11.32
N ARG A 48 4.42 -47.14 -10.24
CA ARG A 48 5.16 -45.92 -9.88
C ARG A 48 6.28 -45.63 -10.88
N ALA A 49 7.00 -46.67 -11.31
CA ALA A 49 8.08 -46.53 -12.28
C ALA A 49 7.55 -46.10 -13.66
N GLN A 50 6.47 -46.73 -14.16
CA GLN A 50 5.81 -46.32 -15.40
C GLN A 50 5.23 -44.91 -15.31
N LEU A 51 4.59 -44.55 -14.19
CA LEU A 51 4.07 -43.20 -13.98
C LEU A 51 5.21 -42.17 -13.96
N ALA A 52 6.32 -42.46 -13.28
CA ALA A 52 7.50 -41.60 -13.29
C ALA A 52 8.09 -41.45 -14.70
N GLU A 53 8.18 -42.52 -15.48
CA GLU A 53 8.67 -42.48 -16.87
C GLU A 53 7.75 -41.64 -17.78
N ILE A 54 6.43 -41.80 -17.64
CA ILE A 54 5.43 -41.01 -18.36
C ILE A 54 5.53 -39.53 -17.94
N VAL A 55 5.64 -39.23 -16.64
CA VAL A 55 5.76 -37.86 -16.13
C VAL A 55 7.06 -37.18 -16.59
N CYS A 56 8.18 -37.92 -16.60
CA CYS A 56 9.47 -37.47 -17.14
C CYS A 56 9.44 -37.20 -18.65
N SER A 57 8.45 -37.71 -19.38
CA SER A 57 8.32 -37.46 -20.83
C SER A 57 7.71 -36.10 -21.18
N PHE A 58 7.06 -35.42 -20.22
CA PHE A 58 6.43 -34.11 -20.45
C PHE A 58 6.72 -33.04 -19.40
N LEU A 59 7.35 -33.38 -18.27
CA LEU A 59 7.89 -32.41 -17.32
C LEU A 59 9.42 -32.32 -17.46
N PRO A 60 10.02 -31.12 -17.45
CA PRO A 60 11.47 -30.98 -17.41
C PRO A 60 12.03 -31.69 -16.18
N VAL A 61 12.97 -32.61 -16.40
CA VAL A 61 13.53 -33.50 -15.36
C VAL A 61 14.47 -32.73 -14.42
N HIS A 62 14.91 -31.53 -14.78
CA HIS A 62 15.74 -30.68 -13.92
C HIS A 62 14.92 -29.60 -13.18
N PRO A 63 15.03 -29.50 -11.84
CA PRO A 63 14.39 -28.42 -11.08
C PRO A 63 14.83 -27.02 -11.53
N ASP A 64 16.03 -26.88 -12.09
CA ASP A 64 16.53 -25.61 -12.65
C ASP A 64 15.86 -25.22 -13.98
N GLU A 65 15.31 -26.20 -14.71
CA GLU A 65 14.56 -25.99 -15.97
C GLU A 65 13.08 -25.68 -15.70
N GLY A 66 12.53 -26.20 -14.58
CA GLY A 66 11.16 -25.92 -14.14
C GLY A 66 10.96 -24.56 -13.45
N ILE A 67 12.06 -23.85 -13.11
CA ILE A 67 12.02 -22.61 -12.30
C ILE A 67 12.56 -21.38 -13.06
N SER A 68 12.70 -21.42 -14.38
CA SER A 68 13.03 -20.20 -15.14
C SER A 68 11.82 -19.67 -15.92
N PRO A 69 10.82 -19.06 -15.24
CA PRO A 69 9.74 -18.38 -15.92
C PRO A 69 10.23 -17.07 -16.56
N LEU A 70 11.53 -16.73 -16.59
CA LEU A 70 12.01 -15.42 -17.00
C LEU A 70 13.20 -15.54 -17.98
N ALA A 71 13.04 -15.00 -19.18
CA ALA A 71 14.12 -14.81 -20.13
C ALA A 71 14.54 -13.33 -20.16
N VAL A 72 15.84 -13.06 -20.08
CA VAL A 72 16.40 -11.72 -20.02
C VAL A 72 17.15 -11.38 -21.31
N PHE A 73 16.84 -10.23 -21.87
CA PHE A 73 17.34 -9.73 -23.15
C PHE A 73 18.01 -8.37 -22.95
N GLN A 74 19.01 -8.08 -23.79
CA GLN A 74 19.49 -6.71 -23.90
C GLN A 74 18.38 -5.81 -24.41
N LEU A 75 18.31 -4.60 -23.87
CA LEU A 75 17.34 -3.63 -24.33
C LEU A 75 17.59 -3.31 -25.81
N PRO A 76 16.57 -3.37 -26.68
CA PRO A 76 16.70 -2.94 -28.07
C PRO A 76 17.23 -1.50 -28.16
N GLN A 77 18.01 -1.18 -29.20
CA GLN A 77 18.57 0.17 -29.36
C GLN A 77 17.50 1.27 -29.39
N VAL A 78 16.31 0.97 -29.92
CA VAL A 78 15.17 1.89 -29.94
C VAL A 78 14.74 2.29 -28.52
N ASP A 79 14.75 1.34 -27.59
CA ASP A 79 14.37 1.55 -26.20
C ASP A 79 15.49 2.22 -25.41
N LYS A 80 16.77 1.85 -25.66
CA LYS A 80 17.93 2.57 -25.10
C LYS A 80 17.89 4.05 -25.47
N ALA A 81 17.70 4.34 -26.77
CA ALA A 81 17.56 5.70 -27.25
C ALA A 81 16.33 6.42 -26.67
N TRP A 82 15.24 5.70 -26.38
CA TRP A 82 14.08 6.29 -25.70
C TRP A 82 14.39 6.67 -24.25
N LEU A 83 15.08 5.81 -23.49
CA LEU A 83 15.49 6.10 -22.12
C LEU A 83 16.49 7.26 -22.06
N THR A 84 17.46 7.30 -22.97
CA THR A 84 18.41 8.42 -23.09
C THR A 84 17.70 9.74 -23.39
N ASP A 85 16.72 9.73 -24.30
CA ASP A 85 15.91 10.91 -24.59
C ASP A 85 15.12 11.39 -23.35
N ARG A 86 14.54 10.45 -22.58
CA ARG A 86 13.84 10.76 -21.32
C ARG A 86 14.75 11.38 -20.26
N LEU A 87 16.02 10.97 -20.17
CA LEU A 87 17.00 11.56 -19.24
C LEU A 87 17.48 12.95 -19.68
N ALA A 88 17.24 13.29 -20.95
CA ALA A 88 17.52 14.61 -21.52
C ALA A 88 16.24 15.46 -21.56
N ARG A 89 15.96 16.11 -22.69
CA ARG A 89 14.81 17.02 -22.86
C ARG A 89 13.48 16.31 -23.16
N PHE A 90 13.50 14.99 -23.30
CA PHE A 90 12.34 14.12 -23.55
C PHE A 90 11.53 14.48 -24.79
N HIS A 91 12.21 14.69 -25.93
CA HIS A 91 11.58 15.07 -27.19
C HIS A 91 10.58 14.03 -27.71
N LYS A 92 10.76 12.75 -27.40
CA LYS A 92 9.80 11.70 -27.75
C LYS A 92 8.47 11.89 -27.05
N PHE A 93 8.45 12.44 -25.83
CA PHE A 93 7.19 12.78 -25.15
C PHE A 93 6.47 13.92 -25.87
N GLN A 94 7.19 14.94 -26.35
CA GLN A 94 6.59 16.03 -27.14
C GLN A 94 5.96 15.52 -28.45
N ARG A 95 6.61 14.56 -29.11
CA ARG A 95 6.16 14.01 -30.41
C ARG A 95 5.03 13.00 -30.27
N ASP A 96 5.08 12.15 -29.24
CA ASP A 96 4.08 11.13 -28.95
C ASP A 96 3.78 11.08 -27.44
N PRO A 97 2.95 12.01 -26.92
CA PRO A 97 2.60 12.05 -25.50
C PRO A 97 1.86 10.78 -25.06
N VAL A 98 0.99 10.23 -25.91
CA VAL A 98 0.15 9.07 -25.58
C VAL A 98 1.00 7.82 -25.43
N GLY A 99 1.85 7.52 -26.42
CA GLY A 99 2.77 6.37 -26.35
C GLY A 99 3.80 6.54 -25.25
N SER A 100 4.29 7.77 -25.01
CA SER A 100 5.25 8.04 -23.94
C SER A 100 4.65 7.90 -22.55
N LYS A 101 3.40 8.33 -22.32
CA LYS A 101 2.67 8.05 -21.06
C LYS A 101 2.50 6.57 -20.80
N LYS A 102 2.11 5.80 -21.82
CA LYS A 102 1.98 4.33 -21.70
C LYS A 102 3.32 3.66 -21.34
N ARG A 103 4.42 4.12 -21.94
CA ARG A 103 5.77 3.63 -21.63
C ARG A 103 6.23 4.03 -20.23
N LEU A 104 6.02 5.29 -19.84
CA LEU A 104 6.32 5.78 -18.50
C LEU A 104 5.57 4.99 -17.43
N SER A 105 4.27 4.73 -17.62
CA SER A 105 3.49 3.92 -16.67
C SER A 105 4.16 2.56 -16.45
N LYS A 106 4.56 1.88 -17.53
CA LYS A 106 5.26 0.59 -17.41
C LYS A 106 6.58 0.70 -16.64
N ILE A 107 7.38 1.73 -16.94
CA ILE A 107 8.67 1.95 -16.26
C ILE A 107 8.46 2.26 -14.78
N CYS A 108 7.50 3.12 -14.43
CA CYS A 108 7.13 3.44 -13.06
C CYS A 108 6.67 2.19 -12.32
N ASN A 109 5.82 1.35 -12.93
CA ASN A 109 5.37 0.11 -12.32
C ASN A 109 6.54 -0.83 -12.05
N VAL A 110 7.40 -1.07 -13.05
CA VAL A 110 8.59 -1.91 -12.90
C VAL A 110 9.54 -1.35 -11.84
N ALA A 111 9.71 -0.03 -11.78
CA ALA A 111 10.55 0.63 -10.77
C ALA A 111 9.97 0.52 -9.35
N CYS A 112 8.65 0.60 -9.19
CA CYS A 112 8.00 0.45 -7.90
C CYS A 112 7.96 -1.01 -7.44
N SER A 113 7.60 -1.96 -8.33
CA SER A 113 7.69 -3.42 -8.03
C SER A 113 9.09 -3.81 -7.57
N ALA A 114 10.07 -3.24 -8.24
CA ALA A 114 11.47 -3.39 -7.93
C ALA A 114 11.88 -2.87 -6.57
N LEU A 115 11.51 -1.61 -6.26
CA LEU A 115 11.81 -1.03 -4.96
C LEU A 115 11.15 -1.86 -3.86
N ALA A 116 9.88 -2.25 -4.05
CA ALA A 116 9.18 -3.17 -3.16
C ALA A 116 9.95 -4.50 -2.99
N ALA A 117 10.46 -5.09 -4.07
CA ALA A 117 11.25 -6.31 -4.03
C ALA A 117 12.61 -6.15 -3.34
N VAL A 118 13.29 -5.01 -3.51
CA VAL A 118 14.56 -4.69 -2.83
C VAL A 118 14.33 -4.49 -1.33
N HIS A 119 13.27 -3.77 -0.95
CA HIS A 119 12.86 -3.66 0.44
C HIS A 119 12.54 -5.03 1.04
N ALA A 120 11.96 -5.95 0.26
CA ALA A 120 11.69 -7.33 0.66
C ALA A 120 12.87 -8.31 0.45
N MET A 121 14.05 -7.83 0.03
CA MET A 121 15.18 -8.72 -0.29
C MET A 121 15.87 -9.22 0.98
N GLY A 122 15.90 -8.38 2.02
CA GLY A 122 16.38 -8.73 3.36
C GLY A 122 15.34 -9.45 4.21
N ASP A 123 14.10 -9.58 3.73
CA ASP A 123 13.05 -10.32 4.43
C ASP A 123 13.46 -11.79 4.54
N ASP A 124 13.27 -12.33 5.72
CA ASP A 124 13.35 -13.77 5.91
C ASP A 124 12.27 -14.50 5.10
N LYS A 125 12.74 -15.32 4.15
CA LYS A 125 11.89 -16.12 3.25
C LYS A 125 11.75 -17.56 3.72
N GLN A 126 12.45 -17.94 4.78
CA GLN A 126 12.41 -19.30 5.28
C GLN A 126 11.12 -19.54 6.03
N THR A 127 10.68 -20.80 5.98
CA THR A 127 9.66 -21.29 6.89
C THR A 127 10.37 -21.84 8.11
N HIS A 128 9.98 -21.36 9.28
CA HIS A 128 10.51 -21.86 10.55
C HIS A 128 9.50 -22.77 11.22
N GLY A 129 9.91 -24.00 11.51
CA GLY A 129 9.19 -24.83 12.47
C GLY A 129 9.54 -24.35 13.86
N VAL A 130 8.55 -23.87 14.61
CA VAL A 130 8.74 -23.33 15.95
C VAL A 130 7.77 -23.97 16.93
N PHE A 131 8.25 -24.11 18.15
CA PHE A 131 7.39 -24.39 19.28
C PHE A 131 6.81 -23.08 19.78
N ALA A 132 5.49 -22.94 19.68
CA ALA A 132 4.81 -21.72 20.04
C ALA A 132 3.99 -21.89 21.31
N THR A 133 4.12 -20.93 22.20
CA THR A 133 3.29 -20.77 23.38
C THR A 133 2.10 -19.90 23.03
N ILE A 134 0.91 -20.45 23.21
CA ILE A 134 -0.33 -19.68 23.14
C ILE A 134 -0.45 -18.97 24.47
N LEU A 135 -0.37 -17.63 24.45
CA LEU A 135 -0.47 -16.86 25.67
C LEU A 135 -1.88 -17.00 26.22
N THR A 136 -1.97 -17.50 27.45
CA THR A 136 -3.24 -17.64 28.13
C THR A 136 -3.61 -16.36 28.86
N PRO A 137 -4.90 -16.06 28.91
CA PRO A 137 -5.99 -16.76 28.20
C PRO A 137 -6.07 -16.38 26.71
N VAL A 138 -6.70 -17.27 25.94
CA VAL A 138 -6.60 -17.32 24.47
C VAL A 138 -7.54 -16.30 23.82
N TRP A 139 -7.15 -15.02 23.80
CA TRP A 139 -7.98 -13.91 23.29
C TRP A 139 -7.75 -13.49 21.84
N TYR A 140 -8.70 -12.76 21.23
CA TYR A 140 -8.53 -12.12 19.93
C TYR A 140 -8.07 -10.67 20.12
N PRO A 141 -7.03 -10.22 19.38
CA PRO A 141 -6.24 -11.00 18.43
C PRO A 141 -5.41 -12.08 19.13
N LEU A 142 -5.42 -13.29 18.55
CA LEU A 142 -4.71 -14.47 19.09
C LEU A 142 -3.24 -14.14 19.29
N ARG A 143 -2.82 -14.11 20.56
CA ARG A 143 -1.43 -13.83 20.93
C ARG A 143 -0.65 -15.14 21.01
N ILE A 144 0.27 -15.29 20.07
CA ILE A 144 1.17 -16.43 20.00
C ILE A 144 2.57 -15.91 20.23
N GLN A 145 3.25 -16.49 21.21
CA GLN A 145 4.66 -16.24 21.47
C GLN A 145 5.47 -17.41 20.95
N PHE A 146 6.50 -17.11 20.17
CA PHE A 146 7.50 -18.08 19.73
C PHE A 146 8.86 -17.42 19.70
N ILE A 147 9.92 -18.22 19.73
CA ILE A 147 11.29 -17.76 19.65
C ILE A 147 11.91 -18.36 18.40
N LEU A 148 12.46 -17.51 17.54
CA LEU A 148 13.28 -17.93 16.41
C LEU A 148 14.74 -18.01 16.86
N LEU A 149 15.31 -19.21 16.79
CA LEU A 149 16.70 -19.47 17.09
C LEU A 149 17.54 -19.44 15.81
N ASP A 150 18.85 -19.27 15.95
CA ASP A 150 19.83 -19.32 14.85
C ASP A 150 19.61 -18.29 13.72
N MET A 151 19.05 -17.13 14.09
CA MET A 151 18.85 -16.01 13.19
C MET A 151 20.14 -15.18 13.04
N ALA A 152 20.61 -14.99 11.80
CA ALA A 152 21.83 -14.20 11.52
C ALA A 152 21.67 -12.69 11.80
N SER A 153 20.44 -12.19 11.88
CA SER A 153 20.02 -10.83 12.32
C SER A 153 18.50 -10.83 12.57
N GLU A 154 17.90 -9.72 13.03
CA GLU A 154 16.43 -9.59 13.15
C GLU A 154 15.68 -9.84 11.82
N ALA A 155 16.36 -9.84 10.66
CA ALA A 155 15.84 -10.27 9.35
C ALA A 155 14.41 -9.77 9.00
N VAL A 156 14.10 -8.55 9.46
CA VAL A 156 12.81 -7.88 9.25
C VAL A 156 11.63 -8.54 10.00
N TRP A 157 11.89 -9.36 11.03
CA TRP A 157 10.91 -9.74 12.05
C TRP A 157 10.68 -8.58 13.03
N ALA A 158 10.09 -7.50 12.52
CA ALA A 158 9.77 -6.28 13.25
C ALA A 158 8.26 -6.18 13.55
N PRO A 159 7.84 -5.31 14.48
CA PRO A 159 6.43 -4.97 14.66
C PRO A 159 5.77 -4.58 13.32
N GLU A 160 4.44 -4.81 13.21
CA GLU A 160 3.62 -4.49 12.02
C GLU A 160 3.85 -5.36 10.77
N ARG A 161 4.73 -6.35 10.84
CA ARG A 161 4.94 -7.32 9.76
C ARG A 161 3.92 -8.46 9.86
N HIS A 162 3.22 -8.73 8.76
CA HIS A 162 2.31 -9.87 8.71
C HIS A 162 3.09 -11.17 8.69
N VAL A 163 2.64 -12.12 9.51
CA VAL A 163 3.19 -13.47 9.59
C VAL A 163 2.12 -14.44 9.10
N ILE A 164 2.51 -15.31 8.18
CA ILE A 164 1.72 -16.48 7.80
C ILE A 164 2.06 -17.60 8.77
N MET A 165 1.02 -18.24 9.31
CA MET A 165 1.16 -19.36 10.23
C MET A 165 0.35 -20.57 9.76
N TRP A 166 0.87 -21.77 9.98
CA TRP A 166 0.10 -23.00 9.83
C TRP A 166 0.56 -24.09 10.79
N ILE A 167 -0.33 -25.06 11.06
CA ILE A 167 -0.05 -26.22 11.89
C ILE A 167 0.31 -27.38 10.94
N PRO A 168 1.51 -27.99 11.05
CA PRO A 168 1.90 -29.15 10.24
C PRO A 168 0.85 -30.26 10.29
N GLY A 169 0.56 -30.88 9.14
CA GLY A 169 -0.45 -31.94 9.04
C GLY A 169 -1.89 -31.48 8.89
N THR A 170 -2.16 -30.16 8.90
CA THR A 170 -3.49 -29.60 8.64
C THR A 170 -3.62 -29.09 7.20
N GLU A 171 -4.81 -29.19 6.60
CA GLU A 171 -5.06 -28.77 5.19
C GLU A 171 -5.16 -27.24 4.99
N CYS A 172 -4.91 -26.39 6.00
CA CYS A 172 -5.08 -24.94 5.85
C CYS A 172 -3.84 -24.14 6.23
N VAL A 173 -3.56 -23.13 5.39
CA VAL A 173 -2.64 -22.02 5.69
C VAL A 173 -3.48 -20.90 6.27
N PHE A 174 -3.14 -20.39 7.45
CA PHE A 174 -3.92 -19.35 8.12
C PHE A 174 -3.29 -17.98 7.90
N LEU A 175 -4.06 -17.03 7.34
CA LEU A 175 -4.02 -15.66 7.84
C LEU A 175 -4.86 -15.68 9.11
N VAL A 176 -4.32 -15.15 10.21
CA VAL A 176 -4.90 -15.24 11.57
C VAL A 176 -6.41 -14.92 11.56
N THR A 177 -7.25 -15.96 11.63
CA THR A 177 -8.72 -15.90 11.71
C THR A 177 -9.23 -17.01 12.65
N ARG A 178 -10.46 -16.88 13.15
CA ARG A 178 -11.25 -17.81 13.99
C ARG A 178 -11.01 -19.33 13.81
N SER A 179 -10.73 -19.80 12.60
CA SER A 179 -10.41 -21.20 12.27
C SER A 179 -9.05 -21.69 12.81
N VAL A 180 -8.20 -20.79 13.29
CA VAL A 180 -6.93 -21.11 13.96
C VAL A 180 -7.18 -21.64 15.37
N ASN A 181 -8.10 -21.03 16.13
CA ASN A 181 -8.27 -21.34 17.55
C ASN A 181 -8.73 -22.78 17.73
N SER A 182 -9.83 -23.19 17.07
CA SER A 182 -10.36 -24.56 17.16
C SER A 182 -9.36 -25.64 16.71
N ARG A 183 -8.40 -25.30 15.85
CA ARG A 183 -7.36 -26.24 15.40
C ARG A 183 -6.16 -26.26 16.32
N LEU A 184 -5.77 -25.12 16.89
CA LEU A 184 -4.84 -25.08 18.03
C LEU A 184 -5.42 -25.82 19.24
N GLU A 185 -6.75 -25.89 19.37
CA GLU A 185 -7.35 -26.68 20.42
C GLU A 185 -7.16 -28.19 20.23
N GLN A 186 -7.27 -28.63 18.98
CA GLN A 186 -7.15 -30.04 18.58
C GLN A 186 -5.69 -30.52 18.51
N HIS A 187 -4.75 -29.62 18.21
CA HIS A 187 -3.33 -29.96 17.97
C HIS A 187 -2.38 -29.36 19.02
N GLY A 188 -2.90 -28.61 19.99
CA GLY A 188 -2.12 -28.03 21.08
C GLY A 188 -1.95 -29.01 22.25
N HIS A 189 -0.82 -28.94 22.92
CA HIS A 189 -0.48 -29.75 24.09
C HIS A 189 -0.27 -28.83 25.31
N MET A 190 -0.63 -29.32 26.50
CA MET A 190 -0.32 -28.63 27.76
C MET A 190 1.10 -29.00 28.18
N LEU A 191 1.95 -27.99 28.33
CA LEU A 191 3.32 -28.12 28.83
C LEU A 191 3.53 -27.05 29.92
N GLU A 192 3.89 -27.46 31.14
CA GLU A 192 4.18 -26.54 32.26
C GLU A 192 3.09 -25.47 32.49
N GLU A 193 1.82 -25.89 32.52
CA GLU A 193 0.63 -25.03 32.69
C GLU A 193 0.38 -24.03 31.54
N GLN A 194 1.18 -24.08 30.47
CA GLN A 194 0.99 -23.28 29.27
C GLN A 194 0.52 -24.15 28.10
N ARG A 195 -0.36 -23.59 27.26
CA ARG A 195 -0.79 -24.27 26.04
C ARG A 195 0.23 -24.01 24.95
N THR A 196 0.71 -25.08 24.34
CA THR A 196 1.80 -25.04 23.37
C THR A 196 1.42 -25.79 22.11
N CYS A 197 1.97 -25.41 20.95
CA CYS A 197 1.69 -26.08 19.69
C CYS A 197 2.88 -25.98 18.74
N ASP A 198 3.15 -27.05 18.01
CA ASP A 198 4.09 -27.04 16.90
C ASP A 198 3.46 -26.29 15.71
N ILE A 199 4.08 -25.18 15.33
CA ILE A 199 3.62 -24.36 14.21
C ILE A 199 4.75 -24.14 13.21
N CYS A 200 4.37 -23.87 11.97
CA CYS A 200 5.24 -23.27 10.99
C CYS A 200 4.89 -21.80 10.84
N VAL A 201 5.90 -20.94 10.92
CA VAL A 201 5.77 -19.49 10.72
C VAL A 201 6.64 -19.03 9.57
N ARG A 202 6.16 -18.01 8.85
CA ARG A 202 6.88 -17.36 7.78
C ARG A 202 6.43 -15.92 7.67
N LEU A 203 7.36 -14.98 7.41
CA LEU A 203 6.97 -13.61 7.06
C LEU A 203 6.13 -13.62 5.77
N ASP A 204 4.96 -12.99 5.81
CA ASP A 204 4.19 -12.74 4.60
C ASP A 204 4.99 -11.82 3.67
N LYS A 205 4.68 -11.87 2.37
CA LYS A 205 5.19 -10.87 1.43
C LYS A 205 4.79 -9.52 1.99
N SER A 206 5.79 -8.66 2.23
CA SER A 206 5.61 -7.28 2.71
C SER A 206 4.31 -6.70 2.17
N THR A 207 3.26 -6.71 2.98
CA THR A 207 1.97 -6.20 2.56
C THR A 207 2.10 -4.69 2.38
N ALA A 208 1.08 -4.09 1.76
CA ALA A 208 0.98 -2.66 1.51
C ALA A 208 1.28 -1.75 2.72
N ALA A 209 1.48 -2.26 3.94
CA ALA A 209 1.86 -1.46 5.11
C ALA A 209 3.30 -0.90 5.07
N ALA A 210 4.30 -1.61 4.52
CA ALA A 210 5.68 -1.14 4.59
C ALA A 210 5.99 0.03 3.62
N ASN A 211 5.26 0.10 2.50
CA ASN A 211 5.17 1.27 1.62
C ASN A 211 3.99 1.10 0.63
N PRO A 212 2.75 1.50 0.99
CA PRO A 212 1.55 1.23 0.18
C PRO A 212 1.64 1.85 -1.21
N VAL A 213 2.39 2.96 -1.31
CA VAL A 213 2.54 3.72 -2.53
C VAL A 213 3.25 2.90 -3.60
N TYR A 214 4.31 2.14 -3.28
CA TYR A 214 5.02 1.37 -4.30
C TYR A 214 4.20 0.18 -4.80
N ASP A 215 3.51 -0.55 -3.92
CA ASP A 215 2.67 -1.67 -4.34
C ASP A 215 1.45 -1.16 -5.14
N GLN A 216 0.78 -0.10 -4.66
CA GLN A 216 -0.34 0.51 -5.37
C GLN A 216 0.08 1.04 -6.74
N VAL A 217 1.20 1.76 -6.82
CA VAL A 217 1.73 2.25 -8.09
C VAL A 217 2.11 1.08 -9.01
N SER A 218 2.73 0.04 -8.47
CA SER A 218 3.14 -1.13 -9.25
C SER A 218 1.98 -1.84 -9.96
N ARG A 219 0.79 -1.81 -9.34
CA ARG A 219 -0.44 -2.41 -9.86
C ARG A 219 -1.28 -1.42 -10.65
N SER A 220 -1.00 -0.11 -10.53
CA SER A 220 -1.78 0.94 -11.18
C SER A 220 -1.36 1.16 -12.62
N ASN A 221 -2.30 1.61 -13.46
CA ASN A 221 -1.99 2.22 -14.75
C ASN A 221 -2.09 3.74 -14.59
N ILE A 222 -1.07 4.37 -13.98
CA ILE A 222 -1.07 5.76 -13.49
C ILE A 222 -1.61 6.76 -14.53
N PHE A 223 -1.26 6.56 -15.81
CA PHE A 223 -1.72 7.42 -16.91
C PHE A 223 -2.87 6.83 -17.72
N GLY A 224 -3.25 5.57 -17.50
CA GLY A 224 -4.26 4.86 -18.28
C GLY A 224 -5.65 5.46 -18.19
N ASN A 225 -5.97 6.08 -17.06
CA ASN A 225 -7.26 6.70 -16.81
C ASN A 225 -7.28 8.21 -17.14
N LEU A 226 -6.14 8.80 -17.54
CA LEU A 226 -6.09 10.20 -17.95
C LEU A 226 -6.67 10.34 -19.36
N ARG A 227 -7.88 10.88 -19.44
CA ARG A 227 -8.50 11.24 -20.72
C ARG A 227 -7.72 12.41 -21.35
N PRO A 228 -7.52 12.43 -22.68
CA PRO A 228 -6.90 13.57 -23.33
C PRO A 228 -7.62 14.89 -23.00
N LYS A 229 -6.87 15.98 -22.88
CA LYS A 229 -7.38 17.35 -22.66
C LYS A 229 -8.07 17.62 -21.32
N VAL A 230 -8.04 16.69 -20.37
CA VAL A 230 -8.41 17.00 -18.97
C VAL A 230 -7.25 17.63 -18.24
N MET A 231 -7.51 18.28 -17.10
CA MET A 231 -6.46 18.99 -16.33
C MET A 231 -5.26 18.08 -16.00
N GLY A 232 -5.51 16.83 -15.58
CA GLY A 232 -4.43 15.86 -15.33
C GLY A 232 -3.60 15.51 -16.57
N ASP A 233 -4.22 15.45 -17.75
CA ASP A 233 -3.49 15.26 -19.02
C ASP A 233 -2.63 16.48 -19.36
N HIS A 234 -3.16 17.69 -19.11
CA HIS A 234 -2.45 18.95 -19.32
C HIS A 234 -1.26 19.10 -18.36
N VAL A 235 -1.42 18.80 -17.06
CA VAL A 235 -0.32 18.81 -16.08
C VAL A 235 0.76 17.80 -16.45
N ALA A 236 0.38 16.58 -16.84
CA ALA A 236 1.34 15.58 -17.30
C ALA A 236 2.10 16.05 -18.55
N ASN A 237 1.41 16.70 -19.50
CA ASN A 237 2.05 17.26 -20.68
C ASN A 237 2.98 18.41 -20.32
N LEU A 238 2.56 19.32 -19.45
CA LEU A 238 3.38 20.42 -18.97
C LEU A 238 4.69 19.91 -18.35
N PHE A 239 4.57 18.94 -17.45
CA PHE A 239 5.69 18.39 -16.69
C PHE A 239 6.67 17.61 -17.58
N TYR A 240 6.17 16.71 -18.43
CA TYR A 240 7.04 15.81 -19.20
C TYR A 240 7.39 16.32 -20.60
N ALA A 241 6.60 17.19 -21.20
CA ALA A 241 6.88 17.77 -22.51
C ALA A 241 7.75 19.04 -22.42
N ASN A 242 8.16 19.47 -21.22
CA ASN A 242 8.88 20.73 -20.99
C ASN A 242 8.21 21.91 -21.72
N GLN A 243 6.87 21.94 -21.72
CA GLN A 243 6.13 23.03 -22.33
C GLN A 243 6.27 24.26 -21.43
N ALA A 244 6.67 25.38 -22.01
CA ALA A 244 6.68 26.64 -21.29
C ALA A 244 5.24 26.94 -20.82
N ILE A 245 5.06 27.12 -19.52
CA ILE A 245 3.84 27.72 -18.98
C ILE A 245 3.80 29.11 -19.58
N CYS A 246 2.77 29.42 -20.39
CA CYS A 246 2.56 30.81 -20.80
C CYS A 246 2.46 31.63 -19.51
N THR A 247 3.36 32.60 -19.34
CA THR A 247 3.25 33.62 -18.30
C THR A 247 1.98 34.39 -18.63
N SER A 248 0.88 34.00 -18.01
CA SER A 248 -0.41 34.63 -18.24
C SER A 248 -0.30 36.10 -17.82
N ASP A 249 -0.50 37.01 -18.76
CA ASP A 249 -0.75 38.43 -18.52
C ASP A 249 -2.09 38.59 -17.75
N GLU A 250 -2.08 38.35 -16.44
CA GLU A 250 -2.99 38.94 -15.44
C GLU A 250 -4.55 38.83 -15.61
N PRO A 251 -5.24 37.86 -16.27
CA PRO A 251 -6.72 37.89 -16.33
C PRO A 251 -7.40 36.87 -15.41
N TYR A 252 -6.64 36.00 -14.70
CA TYR A 252 -7.18 34.88 -13.91
C TYR A 252 -6.94 35.01 -12.40
N LEU A 253 -6.48 36.18 -11.96
CA LEU A 253 -6.06 36.43 -10.58
C LEU A 253 -7.24 36.96 -9.77
N ARG A 254 -7.58 36.29 -8.66
CA ARG A 254 -8.68 36.68 -7.77
C ARG A 254 -8.17 37.40 -6.53
N ASN A 255 -8.97 38.31 -6.00
CA ASN A 255 -8.67 39.06 -4.79
C ASN A 255 -8.64 38.16 -3.56
N SER A 256 -7.70 38.44 -2.65
CA SER A 256 -7.55 37.78 -1.34
C SER A 256 -8.77 38.00 -0.44
N PRO A 257 -9.05 37.06 0.49
CA PRO A 257 -10.14 37.19 1.44
C PRO A 257 -9.89 38.38 2.40
N PRO A 258 -10.93 39.16 2.75
CA PRO A 258 -10.79 40.48 3.37
C PRO A 258 -10.42 40.48 4.88
N SER A 259 -10.25 39.33 5.52
CA SER A 259 -10.20 39.21 6.98
C SER A 259 -8.81 38.92 7.58
N LEU A 260 -7.77 38.72 6.77
CA LEU A 260 -6.44 38.36 7.25
C LEU A 260 -5.37 39.30 6.68
N THR A 261 -4.52 39.88 7.53
CA THR A 261 -3.38 40.71 7.10
C THR A 261 -2.26 39.80 6.60
N LEU A 262 -2.00 39.82 5.30
CA LEU A 262 -0.93 39.07 4.65
C LEU A 262 0.21 40.03 4.27
N THR A 263 1.43 39.51 4.15
CA THR A 263 2.50 40.27 3.51
C THR A 263 2.28 40.33 1.99
N PRO A 264 2.86 41.32 1.27
CA PRO A 264 2.70 41.40 -0.18
C PRO A 264 3.07 40.09 -0.91
N ASP A 265 4.17 39.45 -0.52
CA ASP A 265 4.58 38.16 -1.10
C ASP A 265 3.57 37.04 -0.84
N GLN A 266 2.92 37.04 0.33
CA GLN A 266 1.89 36.06 0.68
C GLN A 266 0.59 36.34 -0.09
N GLU A 267 0.21 37.61 -0.25
CA GLU A 267 -0.93 38.01 -1.07
C GLU A 267 -0.74 37.57 -2.52
N ASP A 268 0.44 37.82 -3.10
CA ASP A 268 0.77 37.38 -4.45
C ASP A 268 0.78 35.85 -4.57
N ALA A 269 1.33 35.14 -3.59
CA ALA A 269 1.32 33.68 -3.57
C ALA A 269 -0.11 33.11 -3.51
N VAL A 270 -0.99 33.68 -2.67
CA VAL A 270 -2.40 33.28 -2.59
C VAL A 270 -3.15 33.62 -3.88
N ARG A 271 -2.91 34.82 -4.43
CA ARG A 271 -3.52 35.31 -5.68
C ARG A 271 -3.18 34.41 -6.87
N ILE A 272 -1.91 34.04 -7.02
CA ILE A 272 -1.44 33.13 -8.08
C ILE A 272 -1.93 31.70 -7.82
N GLY A 273 -1.81 31.21 -6.58
CA GLY A 273 -2.17 29.83 -6.22
C GLY A 273 -3.66 29.52 -6.29
N SER A 274 -4.52 30.53 -6.10
CA SER A 274 -5.98 30.40 -6.23
C SER A 274 -6.51 30.65 -7.66
N GLY A 275 -5.62 31.00 -8.60
CA GLY A 275 -5.95 31.22 -10.00
C GLY A 275 -6.26 29.93 -10.76
N LEU A 276 -6.59 30.07 -12.06
CA LEU A 276 -6.89 28.95 -12.96
C LEU A 276 -5.65 28.31 -13.60
N LEU A 277 -4.47 28.53 -13.01
CA LEU A 277 -3.22 27.98 -13.54
C LEU A 277 -3.17 26.47 -13.28
N PRO A 278 -2.78 25.67 -14.28
CA PRO A 278 -2.77 24.20 -14.15
C PRO A 278 -1.70 23.68 -13.19
N LEU A 279 -0.62 24.44 -13.01
CA LEU A 279 0.46 24.14 -12.09
C LEU A 279 1.05 25.44 -11.56
N VAL A 280 1.20 25.52 -10.24
CA VAL A 280 1.84 26.65 -9.56
C VAL A 280 2.88 26.09 -8.60
N ALA A 281 4.09 26.65 -8.64
CA ALA A 281 5.15 26.36 -7.69
C ALA A 281 5.40 27.62 -6.84
N ILE A 282 5.15 27.52 -5.54
CA ILE A 282 5.38 28.61 -4.58
C ILE A 282 6.59 28.22 -3.73
N GLN A 283 7.69 28.94 -3.90
CA GLN A 283 8.86 28.78 -3.07
C GLN A 283 8.77 29.69 -1.85
N ALA A 284 9.08 29.16 -0.67
CA ALA A 284 8.97 29.93 0.57
C ALA A 284 9.99 29.49 1.62
N ALA A 285 10.67 30.46 2.21
CA ALA A 285 11.71 30.22 3.22
C ALA A 285 11.11 29.78 4.57
N TYR A 286 11.96 29.30 5.48
CA TYR A 286 11.52 28.95 6.83
C TYR A 286 10.90 30.17 7.53
N GLY A 287 9.78 29.97 8.23
CA GLY A 287 9.09 31.04 8.96
C GLY A 287 8.22 31.99 8.13
N THR A 288 8.15 31.87 6.80
CA THR A 288 7.40 32.83 5.95
C THR A 288 5.90 32.52 5.81
N GLY A 289 5.33 31.68 6.67
CA GLY A 289 3.89 31.37 6.65
C GLY A 289 3.44 30.42 5.55
N LYS A 290 4.28 29.47 5.10
CA LYS A 290 3.94 28.45 4.08
C LYS A 290 2.62 27.75 4.34
N THR A 291 2.43 27.29 5.57
CA THR A 291 1.22 26.57 6.00
C THR A 291 0.00 27.47 5.85
N LEU A 292 0.08 28.71 6.33
CA LEU A 292 -0.99 29.71 6.20
C LEU A 292 -1.37 29.97 4.74
N VAL A 293 -0.38 30.26 3.88
CA VAL A 293 -0.60 30.51 2.45
C VAL A 293 -1.23 29.29 1.77
N GLY A 294 -0.72 28.09 2.03
CA GLY A 294 -1.28 26.86 1.48
C GLY A 294 -2.71 26.59 1.94
N SER A 295 -3.01 26.83 3.23
CA SER A 295 -4.36 26.68 3.79
C SER A 295 -5.33 27.68 3.16
N LEU A 296 -4.92 28.93 2.96
CA LEU A 296 -5.73 29.93 2.26
C LEU A 296 -6.01 29.53 0.81
N ILE A 297 -5.00 29.05 0.08
CA ILE A 297 -5.18 28.57 -1.30
C ILE A 297 -6.17 27.41 -1.33
N ALA A 298 -6.03 26.42 -0.44
CA ALA A 298 -6.93 25.27 -0.39
C ALA A 298 -8.38 25.68 -0.05
N ALA A 299 -8.55 26.57 0.93
CA ALA A 299 -9.83 27.12 1.32
C ALA A 299 -10.51 27.87 0.17
N LEU A 300 -9.79 28.80 -0.47
CA LEU A 300 -10.31 29.58 -1.59
C LEU A 300 -10.62 28.69 -2.80
N ALA A 301 -9.77 27.69 -3.09
CA ALA A 301 -10.03 26.74 -4.17
C ALA A 301 -11.32 25.94 -3.89
N SER A 302 -11.54 25.48 -2.67
CA SER A 302 -12.75 24.75 -2.30
C SER A 302 -14.01 25.60 -2.49
N VAL A 303 -14.00 26.86 -2.02
CA VAL A 303 -15.12 27.81 -2.17
C VAL A 303 -15.41 28.12 -3.64
N ASN A 304 -14.37 28.24 -4.47
CA ASN A 304 -14.52 28.71 -5.85
C ASN A 304 -14.87 27.60 -6.85
N PHE A 305 -14.47 26.35 -6.59
CA PHE A 305 -14.56 25.28 -7.58
C PHE A 305 -15.57 24.18 -7.25
N SER A 306 -16.21 24.20 -6.06
CA SER A 306 -17.15 23.16 -5.59
C SER A 306 -16.63 21.73 -5.80
N ASN A 307 -15.32 21.55 -5.70
CA ASN A 307 -14.62 20.31 -5.95
C ASN A 307 -13.92 19.83 -4.67
N ILE A 308 -13.65 18.52 -4.60
CA ILE A 308 -12.83 17.94 -3.55
C ILE A 308 -11.38 18.41 -3.77
N ILE A 309 -10.86 19.14 -2.79
CA ILE A 309 -9.46 19.56 -2.76
C ILE A 309 -8.67 18.55 -1.96
N VAL A 310 -7.70 17.90 -2.60
CA VAL A 310 -6.78 16.97 -1.93
C VAL A 310 -5.51 17.70 -1.59
N VAL A 311 -5.18 17.77 -0.29
CA VAL A 311 -3.92 18.31 0.20
C VAL A 311 -3.07 17.17 0.74
N THR A 312 -1.83 17.09 0.28
CA THR A 312 -0.86 16.09 0.74
C THR A 312 0.40 16.77 1.24
N THR A 313 1.04 16.16 2.24
CA THR A 313 2.35 16.59 2.75
C THR A 313 3.21 15.36 3.01
N SER A 314 4.51 15.55 3.25
CA SER A 314 5.44 14.45 3.48
C SER A 314 5.41 13.86 4.89
N THR A 315 4.77 14.51 5.88
CA THR A 315 4.77 14.05 7.28
C THR A 315 3.41 14.24 7.95
N ASN A 316 3.04 13.35 8.87
CA ASN A 316 1.77 13.43 9.60
C ASN A 316 1.66 14.71 10.44
N ALA A 317 2.77 15.18 11.03
CA ALA A 317 2.81 16.43 11.78
C ALA A 317 2.51 17.65 10.89
N ALA A 318 3.05 17.69 9.67
CA ALA A 318 2.74 18.76 8.72
C ALA A 318 1.27 18.73 8.27
N VAL A 319 0.68 17.54 8.09
CA VAL A 319 -0.77 17.42 7.83
C VAL A 319 -1.57 17.98 9.01
N ALA A 320 -1.23 17.62 10.25
CA ALA A 320 -1.91 18.11 11.44
C ALA A 320 -1.89 19.64 11.54
N GLN A 321 -0.71 20.25 11.41
CA GLN A 321 -0.55 21.71 11.45
C GLN A 321 -1.35 22.41 10.33
N PHE A 322 -1.36 21.83 9.13
CA PHE A 322 -2.14 22.35 8.02
C PHE A 322 -3.65 22.30 8.29
N THR A 323 -4.13 21.18 8.86
CA THR A 323 -5.53 20.99 9.26
C THR A 323 -5.96 21.98 10.33
N GLU A 324 -5.16 22.17 11.38
CA GLU A 324 -5.44 23.17 12.43
C GLU A 324 -5.49 24.58 11.87
N THR A 325 -4.54 24.91 10.98
CA THR A 325 -4.53 26.21 10.30
C THR A 325 -5.82 26.41 9.51
N LEU A 326 -6.25 25.43 8.72
CA LEU A 326 -7.53 25.50 7.98
C LEU A 326 -8.74 25.70 8.90
N LEU A 327 -8.81 24.96 10.02
CA LEU A 327 -9.89 25.10 10.99
C LEU A 327 -9.91 26.49 11.64
N SER A 328 -8.73 27.08 11.86
CA SER A 328 -8.61 28.44 12.44
C SER A 328 -9.03 29.57 11.50
N LEU A 329 -9.04 29.33 10.18
CA LEU A 329 -9.35 30.36 9.17
C LEU A 329 -10.85 30.72 9.10
N ASN A 330 -11.71 30.06 9.87
CA ASN A 330 -13.14 30.35 10.03
C ASN A 330 -13.93 30.48 8.71
N PHE A 331 -13.62 29.65 7.71
CA PHE A 331 -14.45 29.52 6.52
C PHE A 331 -15.67 28.66 6.86
N ALA A 332 -16.82 29.31 7.05
CA ALA A 332 -18.06 28.70 7.56
C ALA A 332 -18.66 27.54 6.73
N HIS A 333 -18.06 27.20 5.58
CA HIS A 333 -18.61 26.22 4.62
C HIS A 333 -17.60 25.16 4.18
N LEU A 334 -16.42 25.07 4.81
CA LEU A 334 -15.45 24.03 4.46
C LEU A 334 -15.74 22.73 5.20
N ASN A 335 -16.08 21.70 4.44
CA ASN A 335 -16.11 20.32 4.92
C ASN A 335 -14.69 19.74 4.84
N ILE A 336 -13.99 19.69 5.97
CA ILE A 336 -12.61 19.21 6.06
C ILE A 336 -12.62 17.77 6.56
N VAL A 337 -11.83 16.92 5.91
CA VAL A 337 -11.58 15.54 6.33
C VAL A 337 -10.08 15.29 6.31
N ARG A 338 -9.53 14.81 7.42
CA ARG A 338 -8.13 14.38 7.54
C ARG A 338 -8.06 12.86 7.59
N HIS A 339 -7.42 12.25 6.59
CA HIS A 339 -7.11 10.84 6.62
C HIS A 339 -5.83 10.59 7.43
N ILE A 340 -5.90 9.69 8.41
CA ILE A 340 -4.77 9.19 9.20
C ILE A 340 -4.92 7.67 9.34
N SER A 341 -3.83 6.91 9.21
CA SER A 341 -3.88 5.47 9.47
C SER A 341 -4.02 5.21 10.98
N ASP A 342 -4.57 4.05 11.35
CA ASP A 342 -4.74 3.68 12.77
C ASP A 342 -3.40 3.63 13.53
N THR A 343 -2.33 3.17 12.88
CA THR A 343 -0.97 3.18 13.44
C THR A 343 -0.47 4.60 13.69
N ALA A 344 -0.61 5.48 12.69
CA ALA A 344 -0.22 6.87 12.83
C ALA A 344 -1.09 7.61 13.84
N ALA A 345 -2.35 7.18 14.02
CA ALA A 345 -3.29 7.75 14.99
C ALA A 345 -2.92 7.37 16.43
N ALA A 346 -2.45 6.14 16.68
CA ALA A 346 -1.94 5.71 17.98
C ALA A 346 -0.72 6.54 18.44
N ASP A 347 0.17 6.86 17.49
CA ASP A 347 1.33 7.73 17.73
C ASP A 347 1.00 9.24 17.63
N ASN A 348 -0.23 9.60 17.23
CA ASN A 348 -0.58 10.97 16.93
C ASN A 348 -0.74 11.78 18.22
N GLN A 349 0.21 12.67 18.48
CA GLN A 349 0.18 13.56 19.65
C GLN A 349 -0.94 14.62 19.58
N ILE A 350 -1.55 14.83 18.39
CA ILE A 350 -2.55 15.87 18.18
C ILE A 350 -3.72 15.35 17.32
N PRO A 351 -4.73 14.71 17.96
CA PRO A 351 -5.93 14.28 17.28
C PRO A 351 -6.84 15.48 16.99
N THR A 352 -7.43 15.55 15.79
CA THR A 352 -8.30 16.66 15.38
C THR A 352 -9.76 16.21 15.27
N PRO A 353 -10.77 17.09 15.39
CA PRO A 353 -12.18 16.69 15.25
C PRO A 353 -12.53 16.26 13.82
N VAL A 354 -11.70 16.61 12.84
CA VAL A 354 -11.91 16.30 11.42
C VAL A 354 -11.17 15.05 10.96
N ASP A 355 -10.61 14.28 11.88
CA ASP A 355 -9.98 12.99 11.56
C ASP A 355 -11.06 12.01 11.05
N LEU A 356 -10.80 11.36 9.91
CA LEU A 356 -11.77 10.49 9.24
C LEU A 356 -12.33 9.40 10.17
N GLY A 357 -11.48 8.79 10.99
CA GLY A 357 -11.92 7.78 11.97
C GLY A 357 -12.93 8.32 12.99
N LYS A 358 -12.84 9.60 13.37
CA LYS A 358 -13.83 10.24 14.26
C LYS A 358 -15.09 10.61 13.52
N ILE A 359 -14.97 11.18 12.31
CA ILE A 359 -16.13 11.52 11.48
C ILE A 359 -16.97 10.28 11.18
N LEU A 360 -16.34 9.17 10.81
CA LEU A 360 -17.07 7.93 10.50
C LEU A 360 -17.82 7.35 11.70
N ARG A 361 -17.35 7.59 12.94
CA ARG A 361 -18.08 7.21 14.16
C ARG A 361 -19.38 8.01 14.30
N THR A 362 -19.36 9.31 14.06
CA THR A 362 -20.56 10.16 14.25
C THR A 362 -21.46 10.25 13.01
N LEU A 363 -20.99 9.80 11.84
CA LEU A 363 -21.66 9.94 10.54
C LEU A 363 -23.12 9.48 10.55
N GLY A 364 -23.40 8.32 11.15
CA GLY A 364 -24.76 7.77 11.22
C GLY A 364 -25.72 8.64 12.02
N ASN A 365 -25.24 9.22 13.12
CA ASN A 365 -26.02 10.11 13.99
C ASN A 365 -26.22 11.49 13.35
N ASP A 366 -25.14 12.06 12.81
CA ASP A 366 -25.13 13.41 12.25
C ASP A 366 -26.01 13.51 10.99
N TYR A 367 -26.07 12.45 10.19
CA TYR A 367 -26.79 12.41 8.91
C TYR A 367 -28.01 11.49 8.92
N GLN A 368 -28.51 11.05 10.08
CA GLN A 368 -29.62 10.10 10.21
C GLN A 368 -30.83 10.43 9.31
N LYS A 369 -31.16 11.72 9.14
CA LYS A 369 -32.31 12.17 8.33
C LYS A 369 -32.07 12.12 6.81
N GLN A 370 -30.82 12.03 6.39
CA GLN A 370 -30.39 12.03 4.99
C GLN A 370 -30.02 10.62 4.50
N LEU A 371 -29.74 9.70 5.43
CA LEU A 371 -29.40 8.32 5.14
C LEU A 371 -30.66 7.48 4.91
N SER A 372 -30.60 6.56 3.96
CA SER A 372 -31.56 5.47 3.87
C SER A 372 -31.44 4.55 5.10
N HIS A 373 -32.45 3.71 5.30
CA HIS A 373 -32.42 2.74 6.42
C HIS A 373 -31.21 1.80 6.33
N GLU A 374 -30.83 1.38 5.13
CA GLU A 374 -29.68 0.50 4.91
C GLU A 374 -28.36 1.20 5.22
N GLU A 375 -28.16 2.42 4.71
CA GLU A 375 -26.94 3.21 4.99
C GLU A 375 -26.82 3.56 6.48
N PHE A 376 -27.93 3.88 7.14
CA PHE A 376 -27.95 4.12 8.59
C PHE A 376 -27.55 2.86 9.36
N GLN A 377 -28.07 1.68 8.97
CA GLN A 377 -27.68 0.40 9.59
C GLN A 377 -26.19 0.12 9.38
N THR A 378 -25.63 0.39 8.20
CA THR A 378 -24.19 0.27 7.94
C THR A 378 -23.37 1.19 8.84
N CYS A 379 -23.78 2.46 8.97
CA CYS A 379 -23.09 3.42 9.84
C CYS A 379 -23.19 3.03 11.32
N TYR A 380 -24.35 2.55 11.75
CA TYR A 380 -24.57 2.08 13.12
C TYR A 380 -23.69 0.86 13.44
N GLN A 381 -23.66 -0.13 12.56
CA GLN A 381 -22.78 -1.30 12.72
C GLN A 381 -21.32 -0.88 12.75
N PHE A 382 -20.89 0.00 11.83
CA PHE A 382 -19.51 0.51 11.85
C PHE A 382 -19.19 1.23 13.17
N HIS A 383 -20.09 2.07 13.68
CA HIS A 383 -19.92 2.75 14.97
C HIS A 383 -19.71 1.77 16.11
N GLU A 384 -20.63 0.82 16.32
CA GLU A 384 -20.56 -0.17 17.40
C GLU A 384 -19.25 -0.96 17.34
N TYR A 385 -18.90 -1.48 16.16
CA TYR A 385 -17.66 -2.22 15.98
C TYR A 385 -16.42 -1.35 16.18
N ARG A 386 -16.46 -0.09 15.77
CA ARG A 386 -15.32 0.80 15.94
C ARG A 386 -15.13 1.24 17.39
N GLU A 387 -16.20 1.37 18.19
CA GLU A 387 -16.10 1.59 19.64
C GLU A 387 -15.37 0.44 20.33
N ILE A 388 -15.74 -0.80 19.99
CA ILE A 388 -15.11 -2.00 20.55
C ILE A 388 -13.60 -2.00 20.25
N LEU A 389 -13.23 -1.78 18.98
CA LEU A 389 -11.82 -1.72 18.58
C LEU A 389 -11.07 -0.58 19.28
N GLN A 390 -11.68 0.60 19.38
CA GLN A 390 -11.05 1.77 19.98
C GLN A 390 -10.82 1.58 21.48
N ASN A 391 -11.78 0.97 22.19
CA ASN A 391 -11.66 0.70 23.62
C ASN A 391 -10.41 -0.15 23.93
N TYR A 392 -10.12 -1.16 23.09
CA TYR A 392 -8.92 -1.99 23.26
C TYR A 392 -7.64 -1.35 22.75
N LEU A 393 -7.71 -0.41 21.80
CA LEU A 393 -6.57 0.40 21.38
C LEU A 393 -6.16 1.41 22.47
N ASP A 394 -7.14 2.04 23.12
CA ASP A 394 -6.93 3.05 24.15
C ASP A 394 -6.57 2.41 25.51
N HIS A 395 -7.05 1.19 25.77
CA HIS A 395 -6.83 0.43 27.00
C HIS A 395 -6.23 -0.96 26.73
N PRO A 396 -4.96 -1.04 26.27
CA PRO A 396 -4.31 -2.32 26.00
C PRO A 396 -4.19 -3.23 27.23
N GLU A 397 -4.32 -2.67 28.44
CA GLU A 397 -4.38 -3.37 29.73
C GLU A 397 -5.67 -4.14 29.99
N LEU A 398 -6.77 -3.81 29.29
CA LEU A 398 -8.03 -4.56 29.38
C LEU A 398 -8.00 -5.83 28.54
N ILE A 399 -7.13 -5.88 27.53
CA ILE A 399 -6.96 -7.06 26.68
C ILE A 399 -6.61 -8.30 27.52
N PRO A 400 -5.71 -8.21 28.52
CA PRO A 400 -5.46 -9.24 29.52
C PRO A 400 -6.60 -9.66 30.45
N ASN A 401 -7.86 -9.21 30.32
CA ASN A 401 -8.99 -9.66 31.14
C ASN A 401 -10.29 -9.80 30.34
N MET A 402 -10.20 -9.89 29.01
CA MET A 402 -11.34 -9.99 28.10
C MET A 402 -12.14 -11.28 28.37
N SER A 403 -13.47 -11.27 28.28
CA SER A 403 -14.22 -12.53 28.30
C SER A 403 -14.20 -13.20 26.91
N ASP A 404 -14.56 -14.49 26.84
CA ASP A 404 -14.68 -15.19 25.55
C ASP A 404 -15.74 -14.54 24.63
N GLU A 405 -16.79 -13.95 25.23
CA GLU A 405 -17.83 -13.18 24.51
C GLU A 405 -17.26 -11.87 23.94
N ASP A 406 -16.54 -11.10 24.75
CA ASP A 406 -15.91 -9.84 24.33
C ASP A 406 -14.85 -10.07 23.23
N GLN A 407 -14.18 -11.23 23.27
CA GLN A 407 -13.22 -11.65 22.26
C GLN A 407 -13.88 -11.90 20.91
N GLU A 408 -15.02 -12.58 20.89
CA GLU A 408 -15.77 -12.83 19.66
C GLU A 408 -16.26 -11.50 19.06
N GLU A 409 -16.77 -10.59 19.89
CA GLU A 409 -17.20 -9.26 19.46
C GLU A 409 -16.04 -8.45 18.85
N ASN A 410 -14.87 -8.47 19.48
CA ASN A 410 -13.68 -7.76 18.98
C ASN A 410 -13.18 -8.32 17.63
N GLU A 411 -13.28 -9.64 17.41
CA GLU A 411 -12.94 -10.27 16.13
C GLU A 411 -13.91 -9.87 15.01
N ILE A 412 -15.22 -9.92 15.29
CA ILE A 412 -16.26 -9.48 14.36
C ILE A 412 -16.04 -8.01 14.01
N ALA A 413 -15.76 -7.19 15.02
CA ALA A 413 -15.51 -5.77 14.85
C ALA A 413 -14.32 -5.49 13.92
N SER A 414 -13.20 -6.20 14.13
CA SER A 414 -12.01 -6.09 13.28
C SER A 414 -12.30 -6.41 11.82
N VAL A 415 -12.99 -7.51 11.54
CA VAL A 415 -13.32 -7.93 10.17
C VAL A 415 -14.30 -6.96 9.51
N MET A 416 -15.29 -6.48 10.25
CA MET A 416 -16.32 -5.57 9.73
C MET A 416 -15.77 -4.16 9.44
N CYS A 417 -14.78 -3.69 10.22
CA CYS A 417 -14.14 -2.40 9.98
C CYS A 417 -13.06 -2.44 8.88
N HIS A 418 -12.42 -3.59 8.62
CA HIS A 418 -11.31 -3.72 7.67
C HIS A 418 -11.69 -4.30 6.30
N LYS A 419 -12.85 -4.93 6.16
CA LYS A 419 -13.31 -5.37 4.84
C LYS A 419 -13.83 -4.16 4.05
N PRO A 420 -13.28 -3.89 2.84
CA PRO A 420 -14.03 -3.11 1.88
C PRO A 420 -15.28 -3.92 1.54
N GLN A 421 -16.43 -3.51 2.07
CA GLN A 421 -17.69 -3.97 1.52
C GLN A 421 -17.68 -3.55 0.05
N ASN A 422 -17.78 -4.52 -0.85
CA ASN A 422 -17.91 -4.28 -2.28
C ASN A 422 -19.23 -3.53 -2.51
N ALA A 423 -19.20 -2.21 -2.36
CA ALA A 423 -20.25 -1.32 -2.84
C ALA A 423 -20.01 -1.15 -4.35
N ARG A 424 -21.00 -1.60 -5.13
CA ARG A 424 -21.07 -1.43 -6.58
C ARG A 424 -21.28 0.02 -6.98
#